data_AF-A0A954SMD4-F1
#
_entry.id   AF-A0A954SMD4-F1
#
_cell.length_a   1.000
_cell.length_b   1.000
_cell.length_c   1.000
_cell.angle_alpha   90.00
_cell.angle_beta   90.00
_cell.angle_gamma   90.00
#
_symmetry.space_group_name_H-M   'P 1'
#
loop_
_entity.id
_entity.type
_entity.pdbx_description
1 polymer ?
#
loop_
_entity_poly.entity_id
_entity_poly.type
_entity_poly.pdbx_seq_one_letter_code
_entity_poly.pdbx_strand_id
1 'polypeptide(L)'
;YLTEARANGTLTFPKGNFELQPVGSFQNQIEANRRLMWIIPLVVLINFFLIYLEFRNVPISLAVFTGLPVSFAGGMVLVSLMGVELNTAVWVGFIATFGLAEDDGVVMATYIRQLLKRRQILSVEDIRNTVYEAGLKRIRPCMMTTITTLIALIPVITATGRGADVARAMAWPVLGGMLVEPFASFIVPTLYCAFLEFKLQAGLSDEIWDHQDGISDEGERSDSVAA
;
A
#
# COMPACT_ATOMS: atom_id res chain seq x y z
N TYR A 1 54.65 -8.93 5.28
CA TYR A 1 53.72 -8.47 4.23
C TYR A 1 52.29 -8.21 4.72
N LEU A 2 51.44 -9.23 4.97
CA LEU A 2 50.04 -8.99 5.45
C LEU A 2 49.98 -8.37 6.86
N THR A 3 50.96 -8.67 7.70
CA THR A 3 51.11 -8.10 9.05
C THR A 3 51.67 -6.67 9.06
N GLU A 4 52.45 -6.27 8.06
CA GLU A 4 52.94 -4.88 7.90
C GLU A 4 51.87 -3.97 7.27
N ALA A 5 51.08 -4.48 6.32
CA ALA A 5 49.99 -3.73 5.70
C ALA A 5 48.86 -3.40 6.69
N ARG A 6 48.72 -4.17 7.78
CA ARG A 6 47.77 -3.93 8.88
C ARG A 6 48.17 -2.74 9.77
N ALA A 7 49.45 -2.40 9.85
CA ALA A 7 49.96 -1.32 10.68
C ALA A 7 49.83 0.07 10.01
N ASN A 8 49.88 0.14 8.68
CA ASN A 8 49.91 1.39 7.92
C ASN A 8 48.57 1.79 7.27
N GLY A 9 47.48 1.06 7.55
CA GLY A 9 46.12 1.40 7.12
C GLY A 9 45.87 1.43 5.61
N THR A 10 46.85 1.08 4.79
CA THR A 10 46.79 1.10 3.33
C THR A 10 47.34 -0.19 2.75
N LEU A 11 46.44 -1.05 2.27
CA LEU A 11 46.75 -2.28 1.55
C LEU A 11 46.98 -1.94 0.07
N THR A 12 48.24 -1.84 -0.33
CA THR A 12 48.61 -1.76 -1.74
C THR A 12 48.77 -3.18 -2.29
N PHE A 13 47.83 -3.60 -3.14
CA PHE A 13 47.87 -4.91 -3.79
C PHE A 13 49.01 -4.96 -4.82
N PRO A 14 49.83 -6.03 -4.86
CA PRO A 14 50.78 -6.23 -5.95
C PRO A 14 50.02 -6.45 -7.26
N LYS A 15 50.53 -5.87 -8.37
CA LYS A 15 49.92 -5.94 -9.71
C LYS A 15 49.73 -7.40 -10.16
N GLY A 16 48.49 -7.86 -10.05
CA GLY A 16 47.94 -9.14 -10.48
C GLY A 16 46.43 -9.12 -10.24
N ASN A 17 45.65 -9.89 -11.02
CA ASN A 17 44.19 -9.92 -10.96
C ASN A 17 43.69 -10.62 -9.68
N PHE A 18 43.87 -9.99 -8.53
CA PHE A 18 43.29 -10.41 -7.27
C PHE A 18 41.93 -9.76 -7.10
N GLU A 19 40.87 -10.55 -7.15
CA GLU A 19 39.53 -10.10 -6.80
C GLU A 19 39.28 -10.37 -5.31
N LEU A 20 38.92 -9.32 -4.57
CA LEU A 20 38.47 -9.44 -3.19
C LEU A 20 37.07 -10.05 -3.20
N GLN A 21 36.97 -11.35 -2.92
CA GLN A 21 35.68 -12.01 -2.80
C GLN A 21 35.25 -12.05 -1.33
N PRO A 22 34.09 -11.47 -0.97
CA PRO A 22 33.55 -11.60 0.38
C PRO A 22 33.16 -13.06 0.65
N VAL A 23 33.59 -13.60 1.79
CA VAL A 23 33.29 -14.97 2.23
C VAL A 23 32.45 -14.96 3.52
N GLY A 24 31.60 -15.98 3.70
CA GLY A 24 30.78 -16.18 4.91
C GLY A 24 29.36 -15.62 4.81
N SER A 25 28.78 -15.19 5.93
CA SER A 25 27.38 -14.72 6.03
C SER A 25 27.08 -13.47 5.19
N PHE A 26 28.10 -12.67 4.85
CA PHE A 26 27.98 -11.50 3.99
C PHE A 26 27.63 -11.87 2.54
N GLN A 27 28.14 -13.01 2.03
CA GLN A 27 27.77 -13.51 0.70
C GLN A 27 26.29 -13.89 0.63
N ASN A 28 25.77 -14.54 1.69
CA ASN A 28 24.35 -14.87 1.81
C ASN A 28 23.47 -13.62 1.86
N GLN A 29 23.91 -12.55 2.52
CA GLN A 29 23.20 -11.27 2.54
C GLN A 29 23.20 -10.59 1.16
N ILE A 30 24.32 -10.60 0.43
CA ILE A 30 24.39 -10.05 -0.92
C ILE A 30 23.46 -10.83 -1.86
N GLU A 31 23.47 -12.16 -1.78
CA GLU A 31 22.62 -13.01 -2.61
C GLU A 31 21.13 -12.81 -2.27
N ALA A 32 20.79 -12.73 -0.98
CA ALA A 32 19.43 -12.43 -0.54
C ALA A 32 18.96 -11.05 -1.00
N ASN A 33 19.81 -10.02 -0.89
CA ASN A 33 19.49 -8.67 -1.37
C ASN A 33 19.32 -8.64 -2.89
N ARG A 34 20.12 -9.41 -3.64
CA ARG A 34 19.96 -9.53 -5.10
C ARG A 34 18.62 -10.16 -5.49
N ARG A 35 18.14 -11.13 -4.70
CA ARG A 35 16.80 -11.73 -4.89
C ARG A 35 15.71 -10.73 -4.51
N LEU A 36 15.85 -10.02 -3.39
CA LEU A 36 14.89 -9.01 -2.94
C LEU A 36 14.67 -7.90 -3.97
N MET A 37 15.73 -7.48 -4.67
CA MET A 37 15.64 -6.49 -5.74
C MET A 37 14.64 -6.90 -6.84
N TRP A 38 14.45 -8.21 -7.07
CA TRP A 38 13.44 -8.73 -8.00
C TRP A 38 12.10 -9.00 -7.33
N ILE A 39 12.09 -9.37 -6.05
CA ILE A 39 10.85 -9.67 -5.30
C ILE A 39 10.01 -8.41 -5.06
N ILE A 40 10.62 -7.29 -4.67
CA ILE A 40 9.90 -6.05 -4.38
C ILE A 40 9.07 -5.56 -5.59
N PRO A 41 9.64 -5.38 -6.80
CA PRO A 41 8.85 -4.96 -7.96
C PRO A 41 7.81 -6.01 -8.36
N LEU A 42 8.10 -7.31 -8.17
CA LEU A 42 7.14 -8.37 -8.42
C LEU A 42 5.91 -8.27 -7.49
N VAL A 43 6.12 -8.03 -6.19
CA VAL A 43 5.03 -7.84 -5.21
C VAL A 43 4.20 -6.62 -5.58
N VAL A 44 4.83 -5.47 -5.85
CA VAL A 44 4.12 -4.24 -6.23
C VAL A 44 3.29 -4.46 -7.51
N LEU A 45 3.82 -5.21 -8.47
CA LEU A 45 3.12 -5.54 -9.71
C LEU A 45 1.93 -6.49 -9.49
N ILE A 46 2.10 -7.51 -8.65
CA ILE A 46 1.02 -8.43 -8.28
C ILE A 46 -0.09 -7.69 -7.53
N ASN A 47 0.27 -6.83 -6.58
CA ASN A 47 -0.68 -5.97 -5.87
C ASN A 47 -1.45 -5.08 -6.84
N PHE A 48 -0.75 -4.35 -7.71
CA PHE A 48 -1.42 -3.54 -8.74
C PHE A 48 -2.38 -4.38 -9.61
N PHE A 49 -1.98 -5.60 -9.97
CA PHE A 49 -2.83 -6.52 -10.74
C PHE A 49 -4.06 -6.99 -9.94
N LEU A 50 -3.92 -7.25 -8.64
CA LEU A 50 -5.04 -7.59 -7.76
C LEU A 50 -6.05 -6.44 -7.65
N ILE A 51 -5.58 -5.20 -7.41
CA ILE A 51 -6.45 -4.01 -7.41
C ILE A 51 -7.11 -3.83 -8.78
N TYR A 52 -6.38 -4.08 -9.87
CA TYR A 52 -6.93 -4.01 -11.21
C TYR A 52 -8.04 -5.03 -11.44
N LEU A 53 -7.88 -6.27 -10.96
CA LEU A 53 -8.92 -7.29 -11.07
C LEU A 53 -10.17 -6.97 -10.25
N GLU A 54 -10.01 -6.38 -9.06
CA GLU A 54 -11.12 -5.97 -8.20
C GLU A 54 -11.98 -4.89 -8.86
N PHE A 55 -11.36 -3.82 -9.35
CA PHE A 55 -12.11 -2.69 -9.90
C PHE A 55 -12.40 -2.80 -11.39
N ARG A 56 -11.58 -3.57 -12.14
CA ARG A 56 -11.51 -3.60 -13.61
C ARG A 56 -11.41 -2.19 -14.23
N ASN A 57 -10.94 -1.21 -13.45
CA ASN A 57 -10.91 0.19 -13.82
C ASN A 57 -9.60 0.84 -13.38
N VAL A 58 -8.73 1.14 -14.35
CA VAL A 58 -7.34 1.60 -14.13
C VAL A 58 -7.23 2.85 -13.24
N PRO A 59 -8.06 3.91 -13.41
CA PRO A 59 -7.96 5.13 -12.61
C PRO A 59 -8.34 4.93 -11.16
N ILE A 60 -9.33 4.08 -10.87
CA ILE A 60 -9.70 3.72 -9.50
C ILE A 60 -8.58 2.92 -8.86
N SER A 61 -8.00 1.97 -9.59
CA SER A 61 -6.87 1.19 -9.10
C SER A 61 -5.64 2.08 -8.83
N LEU A 62 -5.37 3.08 -9.67
CA LEU A 62 -4.32 4.07 -9.44
C LEU A 62 -4.57 4.92 -8.19
N ALA A 63 -5.82 5.30 -7.92
CA ALA A 63 -6.17 6.05 -6.72
C ALA A 63 -5.85 5.26 -5.45
N VAL A 64 -6.19 3.96 -5.41
CA VAL A 64 -5.84 3.06 -4.29
C VAL A 64 -4.32 2.85 -4.20
N PHE A 65 -3.65 2.68 -5.34
CA PHE A 65 -2.20 2.48 -5.42
C PHE A 65 -1.38 3.64 -4.80
N THR A 66 -1.94 4.86 -4.75
CA THR A 66 -1.28 6.00 -4.09
C THR A 66 -1.02 5.78 -2.59
N GLY A 67 -1.73 4.84 -1.95
CA GLY A 67 -1.48 4.46 -0.55
C GLY A 67 -0.12 3.77 -0.33
N LEU A 68 0.41 3.07 -1.34
CA LEU A 68 1.67 2.33 -1.24
C LEU A 68 2.88 3.25 -0.98
N PRO A 69 3.13 4.31 -1.78
CA PRO A 69 4.18 5.28 -1.48
C PRO A 69 4.04 5.95 -0.12
N VAL A 70 2.81 6.24 0.31
CA VAL A 70 2.53 6.89 1.60
C VAL A 70 2.92 5.98 2.77
N SER A 71 2.50 4.72 2.70
CA SER A 71 2.85 3.70 3.69
C SER A 71 4.36 3.42 3.71
N PHE A 72 4.99 3.33 2.53
CA PHE A 72 6.44 3.18 2.42
C PHE A 72 7.19 4.33 3.10
N ALA A 73 6.76 5.57 2.86
CA ALA A 73 7.36 6.74 3.48
C ALA A 73 7.25 6.69 5.02
N GLY A 74 6.08 6.32 5.55
CA GLY A 74 5.88 6.14 6.99
C GLY A 74 6.81 5.08 7.60
N GLY A 75 6.93 3.93 6.94
CA GLY A 75 7.83 2.86 7.35
C GLY A 75 9.31 3.27 7.31
N MET A 76 9.75 3.94 6.24
CA MET A 76 11.12 4.42 6.09
C MET A 76 11.50 5.46 7.15
N VAL A 77 10.60 6.41 7.44
CA VAL A 77 10.81 7.42 8.49
C VAL A 77 11.01 6.74 9.84
N LEU A 78 10.17 5.77 10.20
CA LEU A 78 10.29 5.12 11.50
C LEU A 78 11.54 4.25 11.62
N VAL A 79 11.89 3.49 10.58
CA VAL A 79 13.14 2.70 10.53
C VAL A 79 14.35 3.60 10.71
N SER A 80 14.36 4.77 10.04
CA SER A 80 15.44 5.75 10.18
C SER A 80 15.50 6.35 11.58
N LEU A 81 14.36 6.64 12.22
CA LEU A 81 14.31 7.19 13.58
C LEU A 81 14.78 6.19 14.63
N MET A 82 14.49 4.90 14.44
CA MET A 82 14.89 3.83 15.36
C MET A 82 16.33 3.34 15.13
N GLY A 83 17.02 3.87 14.11
CA GLY A 83 18.42 3.51 13.81
C GLY A 83 18.60 2.04 13.42
N VAL A 84 17.59 1.43 12.81
CA VAL A 84 17.61 0.01 12.44
C VAL A 84 18.35 -0.15 11.12
N GLU A 85 19.29 -1.09 11.07
CA GLU A 85 20.03 -1.40 9.84
C GLU A 85 19.12 -2.00 8.77
N LEU A 86 19.25 -1.49 7.54
CA LEU A 86 18.54 -2.04 6.39
C LEU A 86 19.09 -3.42 6.03
N ASN A 87 18.34 -4.45 6.39
CA ASN A 87 18.65 -5.83 6.07
C ASN A 87 17.47 -6.51 5.35
N THR A 88 17.66 -7.79 4.99
CA THR A 88 16.64 -8.58 4.30
C THR A 88 15.31 -8.66 5.07
N ALA A 89 15.36 -8.70 6.41
CA ALA A 89 14.17 -8.80 7.26
C ALA A 89 13.34 -7.49 7.23
N VAL A 90 13.99 -6.33 7.21
CA VAL A 90 13.32 -5.03 7.07
C VAL A 90 12.52 -4.97 5.75
N TRP A 91 13.10 -5.45 4.64
CA TRP A 91 12.40 -5.49 3.35
C TRP A 91 11.18 -6.42 3.36
N VAL A 92 11.25 -7.55 4.07
CA VAL A 92 10.07 -8.41 4.28
C VAL A 92 8.98 -7.67 5.07
N GLY A 93 9.37 -6.85 6.05
CA GLY A 93 8.44 -5.95 6.75
C GLY A 93 7.74 -4.97 5.81
N PHE A 94 8.46 -4.34 4.88
CA PHE A 94 7.84 -3.46 3.88
C PHE A 94 6.84 -4.19 2.98
N ILE A 95 7.15 -5.41 2.54
CA ILE A 95 6.23 -6.25 1.76
C ILE A 95 4.94 -6.50 2.54
N ALA A 96 5.04 -6.84 3.84
CA ALA A 96 3.86 -7.01 4.68
C ALA A 96 3.06 -5.71 4.85
N THR A 97 3.76 -4.57 4.98
CA THR A 97 3.13 -3.25 5.11
C THR A 97 2.33 -2.87 3.85
N PHE A 98 2.80 -3.26 2.67
CA PHE A 98 2.10 -3.02 1.40
C PHE A 98 0.75 -3.74 1.31
N GLY A 99 0.69 -5.00 1.75
CA GLY A 99 -0.59 -5.72 1.80
C GLY A 99 -1.57 -5.09 2.79
N LEU A 100 -1.11 -4.76 4.00
CA LEU A 100 -1.95 -4.15 5.03
C LEU A 100 -2.52 -2.79 4.60
N ALA A 101 -1.67 -1.92 4.04
CA ALA A 101 -2.09 -0.58 3.62
C ALA A 101 -3.03 -0.57 2.41
N GLU A 102 -2.96 -1.60 1.57
CA GLU A 102 -3.82 -1.73 0.39
C GLU A 102 -5.23 -2.21 0.74
N ASP A 103 -5.35 -3.13 1.71
CA ASP A 103 -6.64 -3.67 2.14
C ASP A 103 -7.61 -2.55 2.57
N ASP A 104 -7.14 -1.57 3.34
CA ASP A 104 -7.93 -0.43 3.78
C ASP A 104 -8.40 0.45 2.60
N GLY A 105 -7.53 0.68 1.61
CA GLY A 105 -7.83 1.44 0.41
C GLY A 105 -8.85 0.74 -0.49
N VAL A 106 -8.70 -0.57 -0.68
CA VAL A 106 -9.66 -1.41 -1.43
C VAL A 106 -11.02 -1.43 -0.75
N VAL A 107 -11.06 -1.63 0.56
CA VAL A 107 -12.31 -1.65 1.33
C VAL A 107 -13.08 -0.33 1.21
N MET A 108 -12.39 0.80 1.27
CA MET A 108 -12.98 2.13 1.10
C MET A 108 -13.52 2.32 -0.34
N ALA A 109 -12.69 2.04 -1.35
CA ALA A 109 -13.06 2.19 -2.75
C ALA A 109 -14.22 1.26 -3.16
N THR A 110 -14.23 0.01 -2.70
CA THR A 110 -15.33 -0.93 -2.94
C THR A 110 -16.63 -0.44 -2.31
N TYR A 111 -16.58 0.15 -1.11
CA TYR A 111 -17.77 0.71 -0.49
C TYR A 111 -18.32 1.95 -1.21
N ILE A 112 -17.42 2.84 -1.65
CA ILE A 112 -17.78 3.99 -2.51
C ILE A 112 -18.47 3.48 -3.78
N ARG A 113 -17.87 2.50 -4.48
CA ARG A 113 -18.45 1.90 -5.69
C ARG A 113 -19.83 1.28 -5.43
N GLN A 114 -20.02 0.59 -4.32
CA GLN A 114 -21.32 0.01 -3.94
C GLN A 114 -22.39 1.07 -3.69
N LEU A 115 -22.04 2.18 -3.02
CA LEU A 115 -22.98 3.27 -2.77
C LEU A 115 -23.34 4.02 -4.07
N LEU A 116 -22.37 4.27 -4.94
CA LEU A 116 -22.60 4.89 -6.25
C LEU A 116 -23.46 4.04 -7.17
N LYS A 117 -23.41 2.71 -7.07
CA LYS A 117 -24.32 1.81 -7.81
C LYS A 117 -25.76 1.82 -7.28
N ARG A 118 -25.97 2.21 -6.02
CA ARG A 118 -27.29 2.18 -5.37
C ARG A 118 -28.01 3.52 -5.38
N ARG A 119 -27.28 4.63 -5.45
CA ARG A 119 -27.85 5.98 -5.56
C ARG A 119 -27.87 6.40 -7.02
N GLN A 120 -28.95 7.03 -7.46
CA GLN A 120 -28.92 7.79 -8.71
C GLN A 120 -28.06 9.03 -8.50
N ILE A 121 -27.16 9.28 -9.43
CA ILE A 121 -26.24 10.40 -9.34
C ILE A 121 -26.67 11.39 -10.42
N LEU A 122 -27.18 12.54 -10.00
CA LEU A 122 -27.71 13.56 -10.93
C LEU A 122 -26.82 14.81 -10.96
N SER A 123 -25.94 14.97 -9.97
CA SER A 123 -25.08 16.13 -9.81
C SER A 123 -23.72 15.80 -9.16
N VAL A 124 -22.75 16.70 -9.32
CA VAL A 124 -21.47 16.70 -8.60
C VAL A 124 -21.68 16.65 -7.08
N GLU A 125 -22.71 17.34 -6.59
CA GLU A 125 -23.03 17.38 -5.17
C GLU A 125 -23.45 16.01 -4.63
N ASP A 126 -24.13 15.18 -5.45
CA ASP A 126 -24.52 13.83 -5.07
C ASP A 126 -23.31 12.90 -4.96
N ILE A 127 -22.31 13.08 -5.84
CA ILE A 127 -21.04 12.33 -5.76
C ILE A 127 -20.35 12.64 -4.43
N ARG A 128 -20.20 13.93 -4.11
CA ARG A 128 -19.53 14.38 -2.88
C ARG A 128 -20.24 13.87 -1.62
N ASN A 129 -21.58 13.97 -1.59
CA ASN A 129 -22.38 13.46 -0.47
C ASN A 129 -22.27 11.94 -0.33
N THR A 130 -22.25 11.21 -1.45
CA THR A 130 -22.12 9.75 -1.43
C THR A 130 -20.74 9.30 -0.93
N VAL A 131 -19.67 9.95 -1.39
CA VAL A 131 -18.30 9.67 -0.93
C VAL A 131 -18.13 10.05 0.54
N TYR A 132 -18.73 11.16 0.97
CA TYR A 132 -18.73 11.58 2.38
C TYR A 132 -19.42 10.55 3.29
N GLU A 133 -20.61 10.08 2.89
CA GLU A 133 -21.33 9.02 3.62
C GLU A 133 -20.51 7.71 3.66
N ALA A 134 -19.85 7.36 2.55
CA ALA A 134 -18.98 6.20 2.45
C ALA A 134 -17.82 6.28 3.46
N GLY A 135 -17.14 7.43 3.48
CA GLY A 135 -16.01 7.67 4.38
C GLY A 135 -16.39 7.58 5.86
N LEU A 136 -17.50 8.21 6.24
CA LEU A 136 -17.98 8.20 7.63
C LEU A 136 -18.29 6.78 8.15
N LYS A 137 -18.84 5.91 7.29
CA LYS A 137 -19.17 4.54 7.69
C LYS A 137 -17.95 3.63 7.75
N ARG A 138 -16.92 3.88 6.93
CA ARG A 138 -15.74 3.01 6.80
C ARG A 138 -14.55 3.40 7.66
N ILE A 139 -14.46 4.65 8.12
CA ILE A 139 -13.32 5.11 8.93
C ILE A 139 -13.18 4.34 10.25
N ARG A 140 -14.29 3.90 10.86
CA ARG A 140 -14.26 3.10 12.11
C ARG A 140 -13.59 1.73 11.90
N PRO A 141 -13.99 0.92 10.89
CA PRO A 141 -13.26 -0.29 10.53
C PRO A 141 -11.76 -0.07 10.23
N CYS A 142 -11.40 0.94 9.43
CA CYS A 142 -9.99 1.19 9.08
C CYS A 142 -9.16 1.58 10.31
N MET A 143 -9.70 2.41 11.20
CA MET A 143 -8.99 2.71 12.44
C MET A 143 -8.84 1.47 13.34
N MET A 144 -9.80 0.53 13.30
CA MET A 144 -9.71 -0.70 14.08
C MET A 144 -8.59 -1.62 13.60
N THR A 145 -8.36 -1.73 12.29
CA THR A 145 -7.27 -2.53 11.71
C THR A 145 -5.92 -1.93 12.08
N THR A 146 -5.75 -0.62 11.91
CA THR A 146 -4.53 0.09 12.32
C THR A 146 -4.25 -0.11 13.81
N ILE A 147 -5.22 0.16 14.69
CA ILE A 147 -5.04 0.05 16.15
C ILE A 147 -4.69 -1.39 16.55
N THR A 148 -5.38 -2.38 15.98
CA THR A 148 -5.13 -3.80 16.29
C THR A 148 -3.73 -4.20 15.89
N THR A 149 -3.27 -3.77 14.71
CA THR A 149 -1.91 -4.06 14.21
C THR A 149 -0.86 -3.40 15.09
N LEU A 150 -1.05 -2.13 15.46
CA LEU A 150 -0.14 -1.43 16.36
C LEU A 150 -0.03 -2.16 17.72
N ILE A 151 -1.16 -2.55 18.32
CA ILE A 151 -1.18 -3.30 19.58
C ILE A 151 -0.49 -4.67 19.42
N ALA A 152 -0.72 -5.37 18.30
CA ALA A 152 -0.11 -6.67 18.02
C ALA A 152 1.42 -6.59 17.86
N LEU A 153 1.96 -5.46 17.40
CA LEU A 153 3.40 -5.28 17.18
C LEU A 153 4.17 -4.87 18.44
N ILE A 154 3.52 -4.30 19.46
CA ILE A 154 4.15 -3.95 20.74
C ILE A 154 4.91 -5.13 21.37
N PRO A 155 4.31 -6.33 21.55
CA PRO A 155 5.03 -7.47 22.12
C PRO A 155 6.15 -7.96 21.19
N VAL A 156 6.00 -7.86 19.87
CA VAL A 156 7.02 -8.29 18.90
C VAL A 156 8.26 -7.41 19.01
N ILE A 157 8.09 -6.10 19.16
CA ILE A 157 9.19 -5.13 19.25
C ILE A 157 9.93 -5.24 20.59
N THR A 158 9.21 -5.59 21.66
CA THR A 158 9.77 -5.74 23.02
C THR A 158 10.30 -7.14 23.31
N ALA A 159 10.02 -8.12 22.45
CA ALA A 159 10.44 -9.50 22.65
C ALA A 159 11.97 -9.62 22.75
N THR A 160 12.42 -10.39 23.76
CA THR A 160 13.82 -10.78 23.93
C THR A 160 13.89 -12.30 23.94
N GLY A 161 14.66 -12.87 23.02
CA GLY A 161 14.71 -14.33 22.83
C GLY A 161 15.33 -14.73 21.50
N ARG A 162 15.42 -16.04 21.25
CA ARG A 162 15.93 -16.56 19.97
C ARG A 162 15.01 -16.13 18.82
N GLY A 163 15.57 -15.56 17.77
CA GLY A 163 14.82 -15.08 16.60
C GLY A 163 14.13 -13.72 16.79
N ALA A 164 14.19 -13.13 17.99
CA ALA A 164 13.62 -11.81 18.25
C ALA A 164 14.27 -10.72 17.38
N ASP A 165 15.56 -10.83 17.07
CA ASP A 165 16.25 -9.84 16.23
C ASP A 165 15.67 -9.75 14.81
N VAL A 166 15.29 -10.90 14.24
CA VAL A 166 14.68 -10.96 12.91
C VAL A 166 13.25 -10.44 12.96
N ALA A 167 12.46 -10.86 13.95
CA ALA A 167 11.07 -10.42 14.10
C ALA A 167 10.97 -8.90 14.38
N ARG A 168 11.86 -8.36 15.21
CA ARG A 168 11.93 -6.91 15.50
C ARG A 168 12.29 -6.12 14.25
N ALA A 169 13.27 -6.59 13.47
CA ALA A 169 13.64 -5.94 12.21
C ALA A 169 12.48 -5.90 11.20
N MET A 170 11.62 -6.93 11.16
CA MET A 170 10.42 -6.97 10.32
C MET A 170 9.29 -6.06 10.82
N ALA A 171 9.18 -5.88 12.13
CA ALA A 171 8.06 -5.15 12.76
C ALA A 171 8.16 -3.63 12.61
N TRP A 172 9.38 -3.07 12.58
CA TRP A 172 9.57 -1.61 12.52
C TRP A 172 8.97 -0.94 11.27
N PRO A 173 9.19 -1.44 10.04
CA PRO A 173 8.52 -0.90 8.85
C PRO A 173 7.00 -0.93 8.95
N VAL A 174 6.45 -2.06 9.44
CA VAL A 174 5.01 -2.25 9.55
C VAL A 174 4.41 -1.25 10.54
N LEU A 175 5.03 -1.07 11.70
CA LEU A 175 4.57 -0.10 12.69
C LEU A 175 4.59 1.33 12.12
N GLY A 176 5.63 1.68 11.37
CA GLY A 176 5.75 3.02 10.75
C GLY A 176 4.73 3.26 9.65
N GLY A 177 4.49 2.28 8.77
CA GLY A 177 3.51 2.39 7.70
C GLY A 177 2.08 2.51 8.24
N MET A 178 1.74 1.69 9.23
CA MET A 178 0.42 1.71 9.88
C MET A 178 0.18 3.02 10.65
N LEU A 179 1.21 3.67 11.20
CA LEU A 179 1.04 4.99 11.82
C LEU A 179 0.64 6.09 10.84
N VAL A 180 1.05 5.97 9.57
CA VAL A 180 0.78 6.97 8.52
C VAL A 180 -0.44 6.58 7.67
N GLU A 181 -0.84 5.31 7.68
CA GLU A 181 -2.00 4.76 6.96
C GLU A 181 -3.33 5.52 7.17
N PRO A 182 -3.71 5.97 8.40
CA PRO A 182 -4.94 6.74 8.56
C PRO A 182 -5.00 7.99 7.67
N PHE A 183 -3.86 8.60 7.35
CA PHE A 183 -3.78 9.71 6.40
C PHE A 183 -4.03 9.23 4.97
N ALA A 184 -3.52 8.06 4.58
CA ALA A 184 -3.79 7.45 3.28
C ALA A 184 -5.28 7.13 3.07
N SER A 185 -5.99 6.76 4.14
CA SER A 185 -7.44 6.52 4.12
C SER A 185 -8.26 7.76 3.72
N PHE A 186 -7.75 8.98 3.91
CA PHE A 186 -8.38 10.21 3.40
C PHE A 186 -8.02 10.52 1.95
N ILE A 187 -6.86 10.05 1.48
CA ILE A 187 -6.39 10.28 0.11
C ILE A 187 -7.27 9.52 -0.88
N VAL A 188 -7.60 8.26 -0.59
CA VAL A 188 -8.38 7.39 -1.51
C VAL A 188 -9.77 7.98 -1.84
N PRO A 189 -10.64 8.33 -0.88
CA PRO A 189 -11.92 8.97 -1.17
C PRO A 189 -11.79 10.27 -1.94
N THR A 190 -10.77 11.08 -1.61
CA THR A 190 -10.55 12.39 -2.24
C THR A 190 -10.15 12.24 -3.70
N LEU A 191 -9.19 11.36 -4.00
CA LEU A 191 -8.77 11.07 -5.37
C LEU A 191 -9.87 10.40 -6.18
N TYR A 192 -10.63 9.48 -5.55
CA TYR A 192 -11.77 8.84 -6.19
C TYR A 192 -12.86 9.86 -6.56
N CYS A 193 -13.19 10.79 -5.65
CA CYS A 193 -14.15 11.87 -5.88
C CYS A 193 -13.69 12.79 -7.01
N ALA A 194 -12.44 13.28 -6.94
CA ALA A 194 -11.87 14.15 -7.96
C ALA A 194 -11.88 13.49 -9.36
N PHE A 195 -11.60 12.19 -9.44
CA PHE A 195 -11.66 11.46 -10.70
C PHE A 195 -13.09 11.36 -11.25
N LEU A 196 -14.08 11.08 -10.39
CA LEU A 196 -15.48 11.02 -10.82
C LEU A 196 -16.02 12.39 -11.25
N GLU A 197 -15.69 13.46 -10.53
CA GLU A 197 -16.07 14.83 -10.89
C GLU A 197 -15.50 15.20 -12.25
N PHE A 198 -14.21 14.91 -12.47
CA PHE A 198 -13.57 15.13 -13.76
C PHE A 198 -14.26 14.34 -14.88
N LYS A 199 -14.63 13.09 -14.62
CA LYS A 199 -15.31 12.23 -15.60
C LYS A 199 -16.71 12.74 -15.96
N LEU A 200 -17.49 13.19 -14.96
CA LEU A 200 -18.81 13.78 -15.16
C LEU A 200 -18.72 15.07 -15.98
N GLN A 201 -17.76 15.95 -15.67
CA GLN A 201 -17.54 17.20 -16.41
C GLN A 201 -17.04 16.96 -17.84
N ALA A 202 -16.29 15.89 -18.07
CA ALA A 202 -15.80 15.50 -19.39
C ALA A 202 -16.85 14.80 -20.27
N GLY A 203 -18.06 14.53 -19.75
CA GLY A 203 -19.14 13.87 -20.50
C GLY A 203 -18.82 12.43 -20.92
N LEU A 204 -17.89 11.77 -20.24
CA LEU A 204 -17.48 10.40 -20.52
C LEU A 204 -18.44 9.42 -19.85
N SER A 205 -19.13 8.60 -20.65
CA SER A 205 -19.96 7.52 -20.12
C SER A 205 -19.13 6.56 -19.26
N ASP A 206 -19.71 6.14 -18.16
CA ASP A 206 -19.16 5.16 -17.23
C ASP A 206 -20.19 4.06 -17.08
N GLU A 207 -19.72 2.84 -16.85
CA GLU A 207 -20.57 1.66 -16.58
C GLU A 207 -21.50 1.89 -15.36
N ILE A 208 -21.16 2.89 -14.52
CA ILE A 208 -21.94 3.31 -13.36
C ILE A 208 -23.19 4.12 -13.78
N TRP A 209 -23.10 4.95 -14.82
CA TRP A 209 -24.20 5.78 -15.33
C TRP A 209 -25.08 5.00 -16.31
N ASP A 210 -24.47 4.16 -17.14
CA ASP A 210 -25.17 3.33 -18.15
C ASP A 210 -26.12 2.31 -17.49
N HIS A 211 -25.77 1.83 -16.28
CA HIS A 211 -26.67 1.01 -15.47
C HIS A 211 -27.83 1.80 -14.84
N GLN A 212 -27.71 3.13 -14.70
CA GLN A 212 -28.78 3.98 -14.17
C GLN A 212 -29.81 4.30 -15.25
N ASP A 213 -29.39 4.50 -16.50
CA ASP A 213 -30.28 4.74 -17.64
C ASP A 213 -31.27 3.58 -17.83
N GLY A 214 -30.84 2.34 -17.59
CA GLY A 214 -31.71 1.16 -17.59
C GLY A 214 -32.69 1.05 -16.41
N ILE A 215 -32.36 1.62 -15.24
CA ILE A 215 -33.25 1.62 -14.06
C ILE A 215 -34.31 2.73 -14.20
N SER A 216 -33.98 3.88 -14.80
CA SER A 216 -34.98 4.91 -15.15
C SER A 216 -36.00 4.39 -16.17
N ASP A 217 -35.56 3.63 -17.19
CA ASP A 217 -36.45 3.05 -18.20
C ASP A 217 -37.39 1.96 -17.64
N GLU A 218 -36.94 1.16 -16.65
CA GLU A 218 -37.79 0.17 -15.98
C GLU A 218 -38.76 0.80 -14.96
N GLY A 219 -38.34 1.86 -14.26
CA GLY A 219 -39.20 2.63 -13.37
C GLY A 219 -40.34 3.32 -14.11
N GLU A 220 -40.04 3.98 -15.24
CA GLU A 220 -41.06 4.62 -16.08
C GLU A 220 -42.00 3.61 -16.75
N ARG A 221 -41.51 2.43 -17.18
CA ARG A 221 -42.37 1.35 -17.71
C ARG A 221 -43.28 0.72 -16.66
N SER A 222 -42.82 0.58 -15.42
CA SER A 222 -43.67 0.04 -14.33
C SER A 222 -44.82 1.00 -14.02
N ASP A 223 -44.55 2.30 -13.98
CA ASP A 223 -45.56 3.32 -13.71
C ASP A 223 -46.52 3.53 -14.90
N SER A 224 -46.07 3.29 -16.14
CA SER A 224 -46.95 3.35 -17.33
C SER A 224 -47.84 2.11 -17.51
N VAL A 225 -47.53 0.98 -16.88
CA VAL A 225 -48.34 -0.25 -16.94
C VAL A 225 -49.31 -0.34 -15.75
N ALA A 226 -49.07 0.46 -14.70
CA ALA A 226 -49.94 0.58 -13.54
C ALA A 226 -51.00 1.70 -13.64
N ALA A 227 -51.00 2.48 -14.72
CA ALA A 227 -51.99 3.52 -15.05
C ALA A 227 -52.95 3.07 -16.17
#